data_AF-A0A927P7P1-F1
#
_entry.id   AF-A0A927P7P1-F1
#
_cell.length_a   1.000
_cell.length_b   1.000
_cell.length_c   1.000
_cell.angle_alpha   90.00
_cell.angle_beta   90.00
_cell.angle_gamma   90.00
#
_symmetry.space_group_name_H-M   'P 1'
#
loop_
_entity.id
_entity.type
_entity.pdbx_description
1 polymer ?
#
loop_
_entity_poly.entity_id
_entity_poly.type
_entity_poly.pdbx_seq_one_letter_code
_entity_poly.pdbx_strand_id
1 'polypeptide(L)' 'MFVYEKKLQYPVRITRPDPAMASRIISQYGGPDGELAASLRYLSQRYSMPDGRVAGLLTDVGVEELPHY' A
#
# COMPACT_ATOMS: atom_id res chain seq x y z
N MET A 1 1.98 8.64 14.38
CA MET A 1 2.15 9.82 13.50
C MET A 1 2.76 9.32 12.19
N PHE A 2 2.30 9.80 11.04
CA PHE A 2 2.90 9.46 9.75
C PHE A 2 3.91 10.53 9.34
N VAL A 3 4.95 10.13 8.62
CA VAL A 3 5.91 11.02 7.97
C VAL A 3 5.94 10.64 6.49
N TYR A 4 5.90 11.63 5.62
CA TYR A 4 5.98 11.41 4.18
C TYR A 4 7.35 11.86 3.66
N GLU A 5 8.04 10.97 2.96
CA GLU A 5 9.22 11.30 2.18
C GLU A 5 8.87 11.25 0.69
N LYS A 6 9.27 12.27 -0.07
CA LYS A 6 9.10 12.31 -1.53
C LYS A 6 10.14 11.44 -2.23
N LYS A 7 10.13 10.14 -1.93
CA LYS A 7 10.99 9.09 -2.50
C LYS A 7 10.17 7.82 -2.65
N LEU A 8 10.42 7.07 -3.71
CA LEU A 8 9.81 5.74 -3.88
C LEU A 8 10.52 4.73 -2.98
N GLN A 9 9.76 3.76 -2.45
CA GLN A 9 10.31 2.65 -1.68
C GLN A 9 11.27 1.80 -2.53
N TYR A 10 10.96 1.64 -3.82
CA TYR A 10 11.82 0.99 -4.82
C TYR A 10 11.92 1.84 -6.10
N PRO A 11 13.11 1.96 -6.73
CA PRO A 11 13.27 2.75 -7.94
C PRO A 11 12.50 2.16 -9.13
N VAL A 12 11.64 2.97 -9.73
CA VAL A 12 10.87 2.60 -10.94
C VAL A 12 11.61 3.04 -12.20
N ARG A 13 11.62 2.19 -13.23
CA ARG A 13 12.22 2.47 -14.55
C ARG A 13 11.21 2.17 -15.66
N ILE A 14 10.63 3.23 -16.24
CA ILE A 14 9.71 3.14 -17.38
C ILE A 14 10.45 3.61 -18.64
N THR A 15 10.52 2.77 -19.67
CA THR A 15 11.26 3.07 -20.91
C THR A 15 10.39 3.63 -22.03
N ARG A 16 9.08 3.36 -21.99
CA ARG A 16 8.10 3.88 -22.95
C ARG A 16 6.69 3.92 -22.33
N PRO A 17 5.80 4.80 -22.82
CA PRO A 17 4.37 4.73 -22.48
C PRO A 17 3.74 3.41 -22.97
N ASP A 18 2.86 2.83 -22.15
CA ASP A 18 2.08 1.64 -22.48
C ASP A 18 0.68 1.72 -21.84
N PRO A 19 -0.33 2.24 -22.56
CA PRO A 19 -1.68 2.42 -22.02
C PRO A 19 -2.38 1.10 -21.66
N ALA A 20 -2.08 0.01 -22.38
CA ALA A 20 -2.66 -1.30 -22.10
C ALA A 20 -2.13 -1.86 -20.78
N MET A 21 -0.83 -1.68 -20.50
CA MET A 21 -0.26 -2.02 -19.20
C MET A 21 -0.82 -1.12 -18.09
N ALA A 22 -0.91 0.20 -18.31
CA ALA A 22 -1.45 1.13 -17.33
C ALA A 22 -2.90 0.77 -16.93
N SER A 23 -3.73 0.38 -17.90
CA SER A 23 -5.10 -0.10 -17.64
C SER A 23 -5.15 -1.33 -16.74
N ARG A 24 -4.11 -2.19 -16.77
CA ARG A 24 -4.02 -3.37 -15.89
C ARG A 24 -3.52 -2.98 -14.51
N ILE A 25 -2.52 -2.10 -14.42
CA ILE A 25 -1.95 -1.61 -13.15
C ILE A 25 -3.02 -0.91 -12.29
N ILE A 26 -3.99 -0.23 -12.92
CA ILE A 26 -5.11 0.42 -12.20
C ILE A 26 -5.84 -0.54 -11.25
N SER A 27 -5.94 -1.84 -11.57
CA SER A 27 -6.58 -2.80 -10.66
C SER A 27 -5.78 -3.03 -9.37
N GLN A 28 -4.45 -2.93 -9.43
CA GLN A 28 -3.60 -3.00 -8.23
C GLN A 28 -3.61 -1.68 -7.46
N TYR A 29 -3.79 -0.53 -8.14
CA TYR A 29 -3.90 0.76 -7.47
C TYR A 29 -5.21 0.88 -6.64
N GLY A 30 -6.36 0.62 -7.26
CA GLY A 30 -7.67 0.92 -6.67
C GLY A 30 -8.72 -0.18 -6.80
N GLY A 31 -8.33 -1.38 -7.25
CA GLY A 31 -9.22 -2.53 -7.27
C GLY A 31 -9.51 -3.09 -5.87
N PRO A 32 -10.47 -4.01 -5.75
CA PRO A 32 -10.85 -4.61 -4.47
C PRO A 32 -9.71 -5.33 -3.76
N ASP A 33 -8.82 -5.95 -4.53
CA ASP A 33 -7.61 -6.63 -4.06
C ASP A 33 -6.34 -5.80 -4.29
N GLY A 34 -6.48 -4.48 -4.47
CA GLY A 34 -5.37 -3.56 -4.68
C GLY A 34 -4.73 -3.08 -3.37
N GLU A 35 -3.59 -2.38 -3.50
CA GLU A 35 -2.73 -1.97 -2.39
C GLU A 35 -3.39 -0.89 -1.51
N LEU A 36 -4.23 -0.03 -2.11
CA LEU A 36 -5.07 0.89 -1.34
C LEU A 36 -6.04 0.13 -0.42
N ALA A 37 -6.67 -0.94 -0.92
CA ALA A 37 -7.58 -1.74 -0.11
C ALA A 37 -6.82 -2.55 0.96
N ALA A 38 -5.62 -3.03 0.66
CA ALA A 38 -4.75 -3.72 1.60
C ALA A 38 -4.30 -2.79 2.75
N SER A 39 -3.71 -1.64 2.42
CA SER A 39 -3.26 -0.64 3.40
C SER A 39 -4.38 -0.20 4.36
N LEU A 40 -5.54 0.17 3.82
CA LEU A 40 -6.68 0.59 4.64
C LEU A 40 -7.20 -0.53 5.53
N ARG A 41 -7.20 -1.78 5.06
CA ARG A 41 -7.62 -2.94 5.83
C ARG A 41 -6.69 -3.21 7.02
N TYR A 42 -5.37 -3.25 6.82
CA TYR A 42 -4.43 -3.46 7.92
C TYR A 42 -4.44 -2.29 8.91
N LEU A 43 -4.46 -1.05 8.40
CA LEU A 43 -4.47 0.15 9.24
C LEU A 43 -5.78 0.34 10.02
N SER A 44 -6.90 -0.19 9.53
CA SER A 44 -8.16 -0.18 10.28
C SER A 44 -8.20 -1.30 11.32
N GLN A 45 -7.75 -2.51 10.98
CA GLN A 45 -7.70 -3.66 11.89
C GLN A 45 -6.85 -3.40 13.13
N ARG A 46 -5.76 -2.62 13.02
CA ARG A 46 -4.87 -2.34 14.16
C ARG A 46 -5.58 -1.69 15.35
N TYR A 47 -6.65 -0.92 15.13
CA TYR A 47 -7.33 -0.17 16.19
C TYR A 47 -8.22 -1.05 17.07
N SER A 48 -8.67 -2.20 16.54
CA SER A 48 -9.49 -3.17 17.26
C SER A 48 -8.72 -4.44 17.65
N MET A 49 -7.43 -4.52 17.32
CA MET A 49 -6.60 -5.70 17.58
C MET A 49 -6.25 -5.80 19.07
N PRO A 50 -6.67 -6.86 19.79
CA PRO A 50 -6.43 -7.00 21.23
C PRO A 50 -4.97 -7.33 21.59
N ASP A 51 -4.23 -7.97 20.68
CA ASP A 51 -2.81 -8.27 20.88
C ASP A 51 -1.95 -7.11 20.36
N GLY A 52 -1.24 -6.43 21.27
CA GLY A 52 -0.39 -5.30 20.94
C GLY A 52 0.75 -5.62 19.96
N ARG A 53 1.25 -6.86 19.94
CA ARG A 53 2.28 -7.29 18.97
C ARG A 53 1.69 -7.41 17.57
N VAL A 54 0.48 -7.96 17.47
CA VAL A 54 -0.23 -8.07 16.19
C VAL A 54 -0.68 -6.70 15.69
N ALA A 55 -1.11 -5.81 16.59
CA ALA A 55 -1.41 -4.41 16.25
C ALA A 55 -0.17 -3.67 15.70
N GLY A 56 1.02 -3.96 16.27
CA GLY A 56 2.31 -3.51 15.73
C GLY A 56 2.55 -4.02 14.32
N LEU A 57 2.44 -5.34 14.11
CA LEU A 57 2.62 -5.96 12.79
C LEU A 57 1.66 -5.41 11.73
N LEU A 58 0.38 -5.22 12.09
CA LEU A 58 -0.62 -4.61 11.20
C LEU A 58 -0.27 -3.16 10.85
N THR A 59 0.37 -2.44 11.78
CA THR A 59 0.89 -1.09 11.51
C THR A 59 2.06 -1.16 10.53
N ASP A 60 3.02 -2.07 10.75
CA ASP A 60 4.20 -2.20 9.89
C ASP A 60 3.80 -2.54 8.45
N VAL A 61 2.99 -3.59 8.27
CA VAL A 61 2.48 -3.99 6.94
C VAL A 61 1.58 -2.91 6.35
N GLY A 62 0.64 -2.36 7.13
CA GLY A 62 -0.28 -1.34 6.62
C GLY A 62 0.41 -0.05 6.16
N VAL A 63 1.54 0.31 6.76
CA VAL A 63 2.39 1.43 6.33
C VAL A 63 3.21 1.06 5.09
N GLU A 64 3.68 -0.18 4.99
CA GLU A 64 4.42 -0.69 3.82
C GLU A 64 3.56 -0.68 2.54
N GLU A 65 2.26 -0.96 2.66
CA GLU A 65 1.35 -0.94 1.50
C GLU A 65 1.00 0.48 1.00
N LEU A 66 1.19 1.52 1.82
CA LEU A 66 0.91 2.91 1.41
C LEU A 66 1.74 3.40 0.21
N PRO A 67 3.06 3.14 0.12
CA PRO A 67 3.85 3.45 -1.07
C PRO A 67 3.66 2.47 -2.24
N HIS A 68 2.85 1.41 -2.09
CA HIS A 68 2.61 0.43 -3.16
C HIS A 68 1.48 0.82 -4.12
N TYR A 69 0.55 1.72 -3.74
CA TYR A 69 -0.41 2.35 -4.66
C TYR A 69 0.03 3.74 -5.11
#